data_AF-A0A3B9PT37-F1
#
_entry.id   AF-A0A3B9PT37-F1
#
_cell.length_a   1.000
_cell.length_b   1.000
_cell.length_c   1.000
_cell.angle_alpha   90.00
_cell.angle_beta   90.00
_cell.angle_gamma   90.00
#
_symmetry.space_group_name_H-M   'P 1'
#
loop_
_entity.id
_entity.type
_entity.pdbx_description
1 polymer ?
#
loop_
_entity_poly.entity_id
_entity_poly.type
_entity_poly.pdbx_seq_one_letter_code
_entity_poly.pdbx_strand_id
1 'polypeptide(L)'
;MRKSFLLCTFLATGIAALVCILPILYLESLGKPQSPYHMIQLLCCFLCFLSSFSFIWNTRGNGLSSTKVLATVACLLSGGWVGFFVYALVSMAQAGA
;
A
#
# COMPACT_ATOMS: atom_id res chain seq x y z
N MET A 1 21.94 -3.00 -8.42
CA MET A 1 20.80 -3.95 -8.55
C MET A 1 19.77 -3.81 -7.43
N ARG A 2 20.14 -3.86 -6.13
CA ARG A 2 19.18 -3.84 -4.99
C ARG A 2 18.26 -2.60 -4.92
N LYS A 3 18.79 -1.40 -5.23
CA LYS A 3 18.01 -0.14 -5.19
C LYS A 3 16.97 -0.04 -6.32
N SER A 4 17.36 -0.40 -7.53
CA SER A 4 16.47 -0.40 -8.71
C SER A 4 15.34 -1.42 -8.55
N PHE A 5 15.64 -2.60 -7.99
CA PHE A 5 14.63 -3.60 -7.68
C PHE A 5 13.59 -3.04 -6.69
N LEU A 6 14.01 -2.51 -5.53
CA LEU A 6 13.11 -1.91 -4.55
C LEU A 6 12.26 -0.79 -5.14
N LEU A 7 12.87 0.05 -5.99
CA LEU A 7 12.18 1.14 -6.68
C LEU A 7 11.08 0.62 -7.62
N CYS A 8 11.40 -0.37 -8.46
CA CYS A 8 10.41 -0.99 -9.33
C CYS A 8 9.31 -1.68 -8.53
N THR A 9 9.65 -2.37 -7.43
CA THR A 9 8.69 -3.07 -6.59
C THR A 9 7.70 -2.12 -5.93
N PHE A 10 8.15 -1.04 -5.29
CA PHE A 10 7.22 -0.13 -4.60
C PHE A 10 6.35 0.65 -5.59
N LEU A 11 6.89 1.00 -6.77
CA LEU A 11 6.12 1.64 -7.83
C LEU A 11 5.06 0.70 -8.40
N ALA A 12 5.44 -0.52 -8.78
CA ALA A 12 4.50 -1.49 -9.35
C ALA A 12 3.38 -1.84 -8.36
N THR A 13 3.73 -2.08 -7.10
CA THR A 13 2.75 -2.41 -6.04
C THR A 13 1.89 -1.21 -5.65
N GLY A 14 2.45 0.01 -5.62
CA GLY A 14 1.69 1.24 -5.39
C GLY A 14 0.69 1.51 -6.51
N ILE A 15 1.10 1.36 -7.77
CA ILE A 15 0.20 1.50 -8.93
C ILE A 15 -0.88 0.41 -8.90
N ALA A 16 -0.51 -0.85 -8.64
CA ALA A 16 -1.48 -1.94 -8.54
C ALA A 16 -2.53 -1.68 -7.44
N ALA A 17 -2.11 -1.15 -6.28
CA ALA A 17 -3.03 -0.76 -5.21
C ALA A 17 -4.00 0.34 -5.65
N LEU A 18 -3.53 1.35 -6.39
CA LEU A 18 -4.39 2.42 -6.92
C LEU A 18 -5.36 1.91 -7.99
N VAL A 19 -4.88 1.01 -8.87
CA VAL A 19 -5.72 0.38 -9.90
C VAL A 19 -6.85 -0.43 -9.28
N CYS A 20 -6.66 -1.02 -8.09
CA CYS A 20 -7.72 -1.75 -7.38
C CYS A 20 -8.90 -0.86 -6.98
N ILE A 21 -8.73 0.46 -6.84
CA ILE A 21 -9.81 1.37 -6.46
C ILE A 21 -10.92 1.40 -7.53
N LEU A 22 -10.54 1.37 -8.81
CA LEU A 22 -11.47 1.40 -9.94
C LEU A 22 -12.49 0.23 -9.93
N PRO A 23 -12.07 -1.05 -9.92
CA PRO A 23 -12.99 -2.17 -9.87
C PRO A 23 -13.74 -2.26 -8.54
N ILE A 24 -13.18 -1.79 -7.43
CA ILE A 24 -13.90 -1.72 -6.14
C ILE A 24 -15.10 -0.78 -6.27
N LEU A 25 -14.89 0.47 -6.69
CA LEU A 25 -15.96 1.44 -6.85
C LEU A 25 -16.99 0.99 -7.90
N TYR A 26 -16.54 0.35 -8.98
CA TYR A 26 -17.43 -0.21 -9.98
C TYR A 26 -18.31 -1.33 -9.42
N LEU A 27 -17.74 -2.30 -8.70
CA LEU A 27 -18.51 -3.39 -8.10
C LEU A 27 -19.43 -2.90 -6.97
N GLU A 28 -18.98 -1.91 -6.21
CA GLU A 28 -19.78 -1.24 -5.19
C GLU A 28 -21.03 -0.59 -5.81
N SER A 29 -20.88 0.10 -6.94
CA SER A 29 -22.01 0.69 -7.67
C SER A 29 -23.04 -0.34 -8.19
N LEU A 30 -22.61 -1.60 -8.34
CA LEU A 30 -23.45 -2.72 -8.77
C LEU A 30 -23.98 -3.54 -7.59
N GLY A 31 -23.65 -3.19 -6.34
CA GLY A 31 -23.98 -3.98 -5.15
C GLY A 31 -23.34 -5.36 -5.14
N LYS A 32 -22.22 -5.56 -5.86
CA LYS A 32 -21.53 -6.84 -6.00
C LYS A 32 -20.40 -6.99 -4.98
N PRO A 33 -20.04 -8.24 -4.61
CA PRO A 33 -18.95 -8.48 -3.67
C PRO A 33 -17.59 -8.02 -4.23
N GLN A 34 -16.91 -7.19 -3.45
CA GLN A 34 -15.63 -6.53 -3.74
C GLN A 34 -14.43 -7.14 -2.97
N SER A 35 -14.68 -8.16 -2.14
CA SER A 35 -13.68 -8.89 -1.34
C SER A 35 -12.35 -9.19 -2.07
N PRO A 36 -12.33 -9.78 -3.28
CA PRO A 36 -11.07 -10.14 -3.92
C PRO A 36 -10.18 -8.92 -4.22
N TYR A 37 -10.77 -7.79 -4.59
CA TYR A 37 -10.02 -6.57 -4.90
C TYR A 37 -9.48 -5.91 -3.63
N HIS A 38 -10.21 -5.96 -2.52
CA HIS A 38 -9.68 -5.49 -1.24
C HIS A 38 -8.51 -6.34 -0.74
N MET A 39 -8.55 -7.66 -0.93
CA MET A 39 -7.43 -8.54 -0.56
C MET A 39 -6.18 -8.27 -1.40
N ILE A 40 -6.35 -8.09 -2.71
CA ILE A 40 -5.25 -7.71 -3.61
C ILE A 40 -4.70 -6.34 -3.23
N GLN A 41 -5.57 -5.35 -3.01
CA GLN A 41 -5.18 -4.01 -2.59
C GLN A 41 -4.39 -4.03 -1.28
N LEU A 42 -4.83 -4.83 -0.29
CA LEU A 42 -4.13 -5.00 0.98
C LEU A 42 -2.72 -5.58 0.78
N LEU A 43 -2.60 -6.65 -0.02
CA LEU A 43 -1.32 -7.27 -0.33
C LEU A 43 -0.39 -6.28 -1.03
N CYS A 44 -0.91 -5.53 -2.02
CA CYS A 44 -0.15 -4.49 -2.72
C CYS A 44 0.30 -3.38 -1.78
N CYS A 45 -0.57 -2.88 -0.89
CA CYS A 45 -0.20 -1.88 0.12
C CYS A 45 0.87 -2.40 1.07
N PHE A 46 0.78 -3.65 1.53
CA PHE A 46 1.78 -4.24 2.42
C PHE A 46 3.16 -4.36 1.75
N LEU A 47 3.20 -4.85 0.51
CA LEU A 47 4.44 -4.93 -0.27
C LEU A 47 5.00 -3.54 -0.60
N CYS A 48 4.14 -2.57 -0.93
CA CYS A 48 4.53 -1.18 -1.18
C CYS A 48 5.18 -0.57 0.08
N PHE A 49 4.56 -0.76 1.25
CA PHE A 49 5.09 -0.29 2.52
C PHE A 49 6.49 -0.84 2.81
N LEU A 50 6.66 -2.17 2.76
CA LEU A 50 7.93 -2.82 3.05
C LEU A 50 9.04 -2.42 2.07
N SER A 51 8.71 -2.33 0.78
CA SER A 51 9.67 -1.96 -0.26
C SER A 51 10.05 -0.47 -0.21
N SER A 52 9.09 0.43 0.02
CA SER A 52 9.35 1.86 0.24
C SER A 52 10.17 2.10 1.52
N PHE A 53 9.82 1.46 2.63
CA PHE A 53 10.57 1.55 3.89
C PHE A 53 12.02 1.06 3.71
N SER A 54 12.18 -0.10 3.07
CA SER A 54 13.50 -0.66 2.76
C SER A 54 14.32 0.25 1.84
N PHE A 55 13.68 0.91 0.87
CA PHE A 55 14.34 1.87 -0.02
C PHE A 55 14.84 3.10 0.75
N ILE A 56 14.00 3.66 1.63
CA ILE A 56 14.35 4.81 2.47
C ILE A 56 15.53 4.44 3.38
N TRP A 57 15.46 3.28 4.05
CA TRP A 57 16.51 2.81 4.96
C TRP A 57 17.86 2.64 4.24
N ASN A 58 17.86 2.01 3.06
CA ASN A 58 19.05 1.80 2.24
C ASN A 58 19.60 3.08 1.57
N THR A 59 18.84 4.19 1.61
CA THR A 59 19.24 5.48 1.03
C THR A 59 19.42 6.57 2.07
N ARG A 60 19.43 6.25 3.37
CA ARG A 60 19.49 7.23 4.47
C ARG A 60 20.66 8.22 4.40
N GLY A 61 21.80 7.80 3.85
CA GLY A 61 23.00 8.63 3.70
C GLY A 61 23.10 9.38 2.36
N ASN A 62 22.18 9.13 1.43
CA ASN A 62 22.11 9.87 0.17
C ASN A 62 21.29 11.15 0.37
N GLY A 63 21.65 12.23 -0.33
CA GLY A 63 20.93 13.51 -0.30
C GLY A 63 19.44 13.40 -0.66
N LEU A 64 18.71 14.51 -0.52
CA LEU A 64 17.30 14.56 -0.89
C LEU A 64 17.16 14.34 -2.40
N SER A 65 16.27 13.43 -2.80
CA SER A 65 15.99 13.11 -4.19
C SER A 65 14.48 12.92 -4.36
N SER A 66 13.94 13.28 -5.52
CA SER A 66 12.51 13.13 -5.83
C SER A 66 12.01 11.69 -5.59
N THR A 67 12.86 10.68 -5.83
CA THR A 67 12.51 9.29 -5.57
C THR A 67 12.38 8.96 -4.09
N LYS A 68 13.17 9.59 -3.21
CA LYS A 68 13.05 9.43 -1.75
C LYS A 68 11.78 10.11 -1.23
N VAL A 69 11.43 11.28 -1.78
CA VAL A 69 10.16 11.95 -1.44
C VAL A 69 8.99 11.05 -1.83
N LEU A 70 9.00 10.51 -3.07
CA LEU A 70 7.97 9.60 -3.54
C LEU A 70 7.87 8.32 -2.69
N ALA A 71 9.02 7.70 -2.36
CA ALA A 71 9.05 6.54 -1.48
C ALA A 71 8.52 6.86 -0.06
N THR A 72 8.78 8.06 0.45
CA THR A 72 8.27 8.51 1.77
C THR A 72 6.76 8.65 1.73
N VAL A 73 6.22 9.33 0.71
CA VAL A 73 4.77 9.46 0.53
C VAL A 73 4.11 8.10 0.36
N ALA A 74 4.66 7.23 -0.49
CA ALA A 74 4.17 5.87 -0.68
C ALA A 74 4.17 5.06 0.63
N CYS A 75 5.24 5.16 1.42
CA CYS A 75 5.36 4.52 2.73
C CYS A 75 4.29 5.03 3.71
N LEU A 76 4.07 6.34 3.79
CA LEU A 76 3.05 6.91 4.70
C LEU A 76 1.62 6.54 4.28
N LEU A 77 1.31 6.61 2.99
CA LEU A 77 -0.02 6.27 2.48
C LEU A 77 -0.33 4.78 2.64
N SER A 78 0.60 3.91 2.24
CA SER A 78 0.43 2.46 2.37
C SER A 78 0.42 2.02 3.84
N GLY A 79 1.28 2.59 4.68
CA GLY A 79 1.29 2.34 6.12
C GLY A 79 0.01 2.83 6.80
N GLY A 80 -0.48 4.02 6.45
CA GLY A 80 -1.75 4.55 6.94
C GLY A 80 -2.93 3.68 6.55
N TRP A 81 -2.97 3.19 5.31
CA TRP A 81 -4.01 2.26 4.85
C TRP A 81 -3.99 0.92 5.60
N VAL A 82 -2.79 0.33 5.77
CA VAL A 82 -2.63 -0.92 6.54
C VAL A 82 -3.04 -0.71 8.00
N GLY A 83 -2.63 0.41 8.61
CA GLY A 83 -3.01 0.76 9.98
C GLY A 83 -4.52 0.92 10.14
N PHE A 84 -5.17 1.61 9.21
CA PHE A 84 -6.63 1.72 9.17
C PHE A 84 -7.31 0.34 9.06
N PHE A 85 -6.79 -0.53 8.20
CA PHE A 85 -7.32 -1.89 8.04
C PHE A 85 -7.21 -2.71 9.33
N VAL A 86 -6.06 -2.68 10.00
CA VAL A 86 -5.87 -3.34 11.30
C VAL A 86 -6.82 -2.78 12.35
N TYR A 87 -6.97 -1.46 12.42
CA TYR A 87 -7.92 -0.82 13.33
C TYR A 87 -9.36 -1.27 13.08
N ALA A 88 -9.79 -1.32 11.81
CA ALA A 88 -11.12 -1.79 11.44
C ALA A 88 -11.34 -3.25 11.86
N LEU A 89 -10.36 -4.14 11.63
CA LEU A 89 -10.44 -5.54 12.07
C LEU A 89 -10.59 -5.66 13.59
N VAL A 90 -9.79 -4.92 14.35
CA VAL A 90 -9.87 -4.93 15.82
C VAL A 90 -11.22 -4.42 16.29
N SER A 91 -11.71 -3.33 15.70
CA SER A 91 -13.01 -2.74 16.05
C SER A 91 -14.17 -3.70 15.75
N MET A 92 -14.12 -4.40 14.61
CA MET A 92 -15.13 -5.40 14.25
C MET A 92 -15.06 -6.63 15.18
N ALA A 93 -13.86 -7.07 15.56
CA ALA A 93 -13.70 -8.16 16.51
C ALA A 93 -14.25 -7.81 17.90
N GLN A 94 -14.10 -6.56 18.32
CA GLN A 94 -14.68 -6.06 19.57
C GLN A 94 -16.21 -5.91 19.49
N ALA A 95 -16.75 -5.52 18.34
CA ALA A 95 -18.20 -5.37 18.16
C ALA A 95 -18.96 -6.70 18.02
N GLY A 96 -18.26 -7.79 17.68
CA GLY A 96 -18.81 -9.14 17.60
C GLY A 96 -18.62 -10.00 18.86
N ALA A 97 -17.99 -9.46 19.90
CA ALA A 97 -17.80 -10.06 21.22
C ALA A 97 -18.84 -9.54 22.21
#